data_AF-A0A534U7Y5-F1
#
_entry.id   AF-A0A534U7Y5-F1
#
_cell.length_a   1.000
_cell.length_b   1.000
_cell.length_c   1.000
_cell.angle_alpha   90.00
_cell.angle_beta   90.00
_cell.angle_gamma   90.00
#
_symmetry.space_group_name_H-M   'P 1'
#
loop_
_entity.id
_entity.type
_entity.pdbx_description
1 polymer ?
#
loop_
_entity_poly.entity_id
_entity_poly.type
_entity_poly.pdbx_seq_one_letter_code
_entity_poly.pdbx_strand_id
1 'polypeptide(L)'
;MTKLSIVLGVLGLFATGAVMPYLSRWGSNWEPRQHWLVGLIALFPAWLIAFLGLLPSSGGPEYDPLPRSALLSSVVALLGVVFTDTAVRRLDKSGYSLSPSKYWMLGLAGLLPAWLITLYILL
;
A
#
# COMPACT_ATOMS: atom_id res chain seq x y z
N MET A 1 -12.04 13.87 7.45
CA MET A 1 -11.45 12.99 6.43
C MET A 1 -10.86 11.69 7.02
N THR A 2 -10.31 11.71 8.24
CA THR A 2 -9.75 10.57 8.99
C THR A 2 -10.63 9.31 9.00
N LYS A 3 -11.93 9.44 9.30
CA LYS A 3 -12.87 8.32 9.37
C LYS A 3 -13.08 7.62 8.01
N LEU A 4 -13.09 8.40 6.92
CA LEU A 4 -13.23 7.87 5.56
C LEU A 4 -11.98 7.10 5.11
N SER A 5 -10.77 7.58 5.43
CA SER A 5 -9.52 6.86 5.15
C SER A 5 -9.41 5.53 5.89
N ILE A 6 -9.85 5.50 7.15
CA ILE A 6 -9.85 4.26 7.95
C ILE A 6 -10.88 3.28 7.36
N VAL A 7 -12.10 3.74 7.08
CA VAL A 7 -13.14 2.88 6.50
C VAL A 7 -12.71 2.35 5.14
N LEU A 8 -12.21 3.20 4.23
CA LEU A 8 -11.76 2.77 2.89
C LEU A 8 -10.52 1.89 2.95
N GLY A 9 -9.62 2.13 3.91
CA GLY A 9 -8.48 1.26 4.14
C GLY A 9 -8.86 -0.11 4.64
N VAL A 10 -9.73 -0.18 5.64
CA VAL A 10 -10.28 -1.43 6.15
C VAL A 10 -11.09 -2.13 5.04
N LEU A 11 -11.96 -1.43 4.32
CA LEU A 11 -12.75 -2.02 3.23
C LEU A 11 -11.86 -2.55 2.10
N GLY A 12 -10.82 -1.81 1.71
CA GLY A 12 -9.85 -2.25 0.71
C GLY A 12 -9.07 -3.48 1.17
N LEU A 13 -8.61 -3.50 2.43
CA LEU A 13 -7.89 -4.63 3.01
C LEU A 13 -8.77 -5.89 3.09
N PHE A 14 -10.03 -5.74 3.54
CA PHE A 14 -10.99 -6.84 3.63
C PHE A 14 -11.48 -7.30 2.25
N ALA A 15 -11.80 -6.38 1.33
CA ALA A 15 -12.21 -6.72 -0.03
C ALA A 15 -11.10 -7.46 -0.77
N THR A 16 -9.86 -6.95 -0.70
CA THR A 16 -8.75 -7.56 -1.43
C THR A 16 -8.30 -8.86 -0.77
N GLY A 17 -8.34 -8.95 0.56
CA GLY A 17 -8.08 -10.20 1.31
C GLY A 17 -9.15 -11.27 1.05
N ALA A 18 -10.42 -10.89 0.93
CA ALA A 18 -11.52 -11.81 0.63
C ALA A 18 -11.53 -12.28 -0.83
N VAL A 19 -11.12 -11.41 -1.76
CA VAL A 19 -11.01 -11.76 -3.19
C VAL A 19 -9.73 -12.54 -3.48
N MET A 20 -8.68 -12.43 -2.66
CA MET A 20 -7.40 -13.16 -2.85
C MET A 20 -7.52 -14.69 -2.99
N PRO A 21 -8.26 -15.42 -2.14
CA PRO A 21 -8.48 -16.85 -2.33
C PRO A 21 -9.33 -17.19 -3.56
N TYR A 22 -10.18 -16.25 -4.00
CA TYR A 22 -11.00 -16.40 -5.21
C TYR A 22 -10.18 -16.16 -6.49
N LEU A 23 -9.31 -15.13 -6.48
CA LEU A 23 -8.33 -14.83 -7.52
C LEU A 23 -7.28 -15.93 -7.67
N SER A 24 -6.77 -16.47 -6.56
CA SER A 24 -5.83 -17.60 -6.58
C SER A 24 -6.45 -18.88 -7.13
N ARG A 25 -7.77 -19.06 -7.03
CA ARG A 25 -8.49 -20.19 -7.64
C ARG A 25 -8.77 -19.98 -9.14
N TRP A 26 -8.92 -18.74 -9.59
CA TRP A 26 -9.16 -18.43 -11.01
C TRP A 26 -7.87 -18.26 -11.83
N GLY A 27 -6.79 -17.80 -11.19
CA GLY A 27 -5.49 -17.54 -11.80
C GLY A 27 -4.47 -18.63 -11.51
N SER A 28 -4.67 -19.83 -12.06
CA SER A 28 -3.70 -20.95 -11.91
C SER A 28 -2.29 -20.64 -12.48
N ASN A 29 -2.13 -19.56 -13.25
CA ASN A 29 -0.87 -19.15 -13.89
C ASN A 29 -0.36 -17.78 -13.39
N TRP A 30 -0.86 -17.28 -12.26
CA TRP A 30 -0.43 -15.98 -11.78
C TRP A 30 1.01 -15.99 -11.27
N GLU A 31 1.83 -15.09 -11.78
CA GLU A 31 3.22 -14.93 -11.33
C GLU A 31 3.27 -14.37 -9.89
N PRO A 32 4.35 -14.65 -9.14
CA PRO A 32 4.57 -14.10 -7.80
C PRO A 32 4.38 -12.58 -7.71
N ARG A 33 4.77 -11.88 -8.79
CA ARG A 33 4.67 -10.42 -8.91
C ARG A 33 3.23 -9.92 -8.95
N GLN A 34 2.31 -10.69 -9.54
CA GLN A 34 0.90 -10.32 -9.63
C GLN A 34 0.22 -10.38 -8.25
N HIS A 35 0.58 -11.37 -7.44
CA HIS A 35 0.09 -11.49 -6.06
C HIS A 35 0.60 -10.34 -5.17
N TRP A 36 1.85 -9.92 -5.36
CA TRP A 36 2.40 -8.74 -4.69
C TRP A 36 1.70 -7.44 -5.10
N LEU A 37 1.45 -7.24 -6.41
CA LEU A 37 0.72 -6.08 -6.93
C LEU A 37 -0.68 -5.97 -6.34
N VAL A 38 -1.39 -7.08 -6.19
CA VAL A 38 -2.73 -7.08 -5.58
C VAL A 38 -2.68 -6.63 -4.12
N GLY A 39 -1.69 -7.06 -3.34
CA GLY A 39 -1.49 -6.58 -1.96
C GLY A 39 -1.21 -5.08 -1.89
N LEU A 40 -0.46 -4.56 -2.87
CA LEU A 40 -0.13 -3.14 -2.96
C LEU A 40 -1.35 -2.30 -3.35
N ILE A 41 -2.11 -2.74 -4.35
CA ILE A 41 -3.36 -2.10 -4.80
C ILE A 41 -4.44 -2.14 -3.69
N ALA A 42 -4.42 -3.15 -2.81
CA ALA A 42 -5.33 -3.20 -1.67
C ALA A 42 -5.18 -1.99 -0.74
N LEU A 43 -3.93 -1.61 -0.47
CA LEU A 43 -3.60 -0.60 0.54
C LEU A 43 -3.32 0.78 -0.07
N PHE A 44 -3.05 0.84 -1.38
CA PHE A 44 -2.78 2.10 -2.08
C PHE A 44 -3.91 3.13 -1.98
N PRO A 45 -5.20 2.80 -2.21
CA PRO A 45 -6.30 3.76 -2.06
C PRO A 45 -6.43 4.28 -0.63
N ALA A 46 -6.24 3.40 0.36
CA ALA A 46 -6.28 3.73 1.78
C ALA A 46 -5.24 4.79 2.16
N TRP A 47 -4.01 4.54 1.71
CA TRP A 47 -2.89 5.44 1.91
C TRP A 47 -3.09 6.75 1.15
N LEU A 48 -3.56 6.70 -0.10
CA LEU A 48 -3.78 7.90 -0.91
C LEU A 48 -4.79 8.84 -0.25
N ILE A 49 -5.89 8.33 0.29
CA ILE A 49 -6.91 9.18 0.94
C ILE A 49 -6.38 9.75 2.26
N ALA A 50 -5.62 8.97 3.03
CA ALA A 50 -4.96 9.47 4.23
C ALA A 50 -3.92 10.56 3.88
N PHE A 51 -3.15 10.35 2.81
CA PHE A 51 -2.16 11.29 2.30
C PHE A 51 -2.81 12.59 1.81
N LEU A 52 -3.93 12.50 1.09
CA LEU A 52 -4.72 13.66 0.67
C LEU A 52 -5.22 14.48 1.87
N GLY A 53 -5.49 13.83 3.01
CA GLY A 53 -5.83 14.51 4.25
C GLY A 53 -4.67 15.26 4.92
N LEU A 54 -3.42 14.94 4.59
CA LEU A 54 -2.24 15.69 5.06
C LEU A 54 -1.96 16.95 4.24
N LEU A 55 -2.52 17.05 3.03
CA LEU A 55 -2.30 18.21 2.17
C LEU A 55 -3.06 19.41 2.72
N PRO A 56 -2.44 20.61 2.72
CA PRO A 56 -3.13 21.83 3.13
C PRO A 56 -4.36 22.07 2.24
N SER A 57 -5.49 22.39 2.87
CA SER A 57 -6.71 22.82 2.19
C SER A 57 -6.56 24.28 1.74
N SER A 58 -5.57 24.60 0.90
CA SER A 58 -5.28 25.98 0.52
C SER A 58 -6.13 26.40 -0.69
N GLY A 59 -7.23 27.09 -0.42
CA GLY A 59 -8.04 27.81 -1.41
C GLY A 59 -7.44 29.16 -1.81
N GLY A 60 -6.14 29.22 -2.10
CA GLY A 60 -5.46 30.48 -2.46
C GLY A 60 -4.14 30.26 -3.20
N PRO A 61 -3.69 31.23 -4.02
CA PRO A 61 -2.55 31.11 -4.93
C PRO A 61 -1.19 31.31 -4.24
N GLU A 62 -1.06 30.91 -2.97
CA GLU A 62 0.21 30.95 -2.25
C GLU A 62 0.94 29.63 -2.43
N TYR A 63 2.22 29.73 -2.79
CA TYR A 63 3.12 28.61 -3.02
C TYR A 63 3.44 27.94 -1.68
N ASP A 64 2.51 27.14 -1.16
CA ASP A 64 2.65 26.50 0.13
C ASP A 64 3.49 25.22 -0.03
N PRO A 65 4.72 25.17 0.51
CA PRO A 65 5.56 23.99 0.36
C PRO A 65 4.89 22.76 0.98
N LEU A 66 5.02 21.60 0.33
CA LEU A 66 4.42 20.37 0.84
C LEU A 66 4.80 20.16 2.32
N PRO A 67 3.84 19.83 3.19
CA PRO A 67 4.13 19.63 4.60
C PRO A 67 5.15 18.49 4.74
N ARG A 68 6.12 18.67 5.66
CA ARG A 68 7.21 17.70 5.89
C ARG A 68 6.69 16.29 6.17
N SER A 69 5.51 16.17 6.77
CA SER A 69 4.79 14.92 7.01
C SER A 69 4.37 14.20 5.72
N ALA A 70 3.89 14.93 4.71
CA ALA A 70 3.55 14.37 3.41
C ALA A 70 4.82 13.90 2.68
N LEU A 71 5.90 14.68 2.73
CA LEU A 71 7.19 14.27 2.16
C LEU A 71 7.71 12.97 2.81
N LEU A 72 7.68 12.88 4.14
CA LEU A 72 8.08 11.67 4.87
C LEU A 72 7.21 10.47 4.51
N SER A 73 5.88 10.64 4.45
CA SER A 73 4.95 9.57 4.06
C SER A 73 5.24 9.05 2.65
N SER A 74 5.48 9.93 1.68
CA SER A 74 5.86 9.56 0.31
C SER A 74 7.19 8.82 0.24
N VAL A 75 8.21 9.29 0.97
CA VAL A 75 9.52 8.62 1.02
C VAL A 75 9.39 7.22 1.62
N VAL A 76 8.64 7.06 2.71
CA VAL A 76 8.42 5.75 3.34
C VAL A 76 7.63 4.83 2.44
N ALA A 77 6.61 5.33 1.73
CA ALA A 77 5.83 4.54 0.77
C ALA A 77 6.73 4.06 -0.38
N LEU A 78 7.52 4.95 -0.97
CA LEU A 78 8.45 4.60 -2.05
C LEU A 78 9.49 3.58 -1.60
N LEU A 79 10.12 3.79 -0.45
CA LEU A 79 11.10 2.86 0.10
C LEU A 79 10.46 1.50 0.36
N GLY A 80 9.27 1.45 0.98
CA GLY A 80 8.58 0.19 1.25
C GLY A 80 8.19 -0.56 -0.03
N VAL A 81 7.74 0.14 -1.08
CA VAL A 81 7.47 -0.49 -2.39
C VAL A 81 8.75 -1.03 -3.04
N VAL A 82 9.84 -0.26 -3.03
CA VAL A 82 11.12 -0.70 -3.63
C VAL A 82 11.74 -1.87 -2.88
N PHE A 83 11.74 -1.84 -1.54
CA PHE A 83 12.24 -2.94 -0.71
C PHE A 83 11.43 -4.22 -0.90
N THR A 84 10.11 -4.11 -0.97
CA THR A 84 9.25 -5.28 -1.15
C THR A 84 9.32 -5.83 -2.58
N ASP A 85 9.41 -5.00 -3.62
CA ASP A 85 9.66 -5.45 -5.00
C ASP A 85 11.01 -6.17 -5.12
N THR A 86 12.06 -5.61 -4.52
CA THR A 86 13.39 -6.26 -4.54
C THR A 86 13.41 -7.56 -3.75
N ALA A 87 12.69 -7.65 -2.63
CA ALA A 87 12.51 -8.90 -1.91
C ALA A 87 11.81 -9.96 -2.77
N VAL A 88 10.71 -9.60 -3.45
CA VAL A 88 9.99 -10.49 -4.37
C VAL A 88 10.89 -10.97 -5.51
N ARG A 89 11.66 -10.07 -6.14
CA ARG A 89 12.62 -10.45 -7.19
C ARG A 89 13.73 -11.37 -6.68
N ARG A 90 14.20 -11.18 -5.45
CA ARG A 90 15.23 -12.05 -4.85
C ARG A 90 14.68 -13.43 -4.54
N LEU A 91 13.46 -13.51 -4.02
CA LEU A 91 12.76 -14.77 -3.74
C LEU A 91 12.53 -15.55 -5.03
N ASP A 92 12.05 -14.89 -6.07
CA ASP A 92 11.83 -15.49 -7.39
C ASP A 92 13.14 -16.04 -8.00
N LYS A 93 14.23 -15.24 -7.98
CA LYS A 93 15.56 -15.67 -8.45
C LYS A 93 16.17 -16.81 -7.63
N SER A 94 15.81 -16.94 -6.36
CA SER A 94 16.33 -18.01 -5.49
C SER A 94 15.68 -19.38 -5.74
N GLY A 95 14.66 -19.45 -6.61
CA GLY A 95 13.86 -20.66 -6.83
C GLY A 95 12.94 -20.99 -5.65
N TYR A 96 12.88 -20.13 -4.63
CA TYR A 96 12.07 -20.34 -3.44
C TYR A 96 10.67 -19.76 -3.67
N SER A 97 9.68 -20.63 -3.88
CA SER A 97 8.30 -20.21 -4.11
C SER A 97 7.55 -20.07 -2.79
N LEU A 98 7.23 -18.82 -2.40
CA LEU A 98 6.33 -18.55 -1.28
C LEU A 98 4.87 -18.79 -1.69
N SER A 99 4.01 -19.04 -0.72
CA SER A 99 2.57 -19.13 -0.98
C SER A 99 2.02 -17.79 -1.51
N PRO A 100 0.99 -17.82 -2.38
CA PRO A 100 0.30 -16.63 -2.91
C PRO A 100 -0.03 -15.58 -1.84
N SER A 101 -0.48 -16.03 -0.67
CA SER A 101 -0.82 -15.16 0.46
C SER A 101 0.38 -14.42 1.05
N LYS A 102 1.58 -15.02 1.04
CA LYS A 102 2.79 -14.37 1.55
C LYS A 102 3.29 -13.27 0.60
N TYR A 103 3.19 -13.49 -0.72
CA TYR A 103 3.48 -12.44 -1.71
C TYR A 103 2.51 -11.26 -1.59
N TRP A 104 1.23 -11.54 -1.33
CA TRP A 104 0.23 -10.52 -1.01
C TRP A 104 0.57 -9.73 0.25
N MET A 105 0.93 -10.40 1.35
CA MET A 105 1.36 -9.73 2.59
C MET A 105 2.60 -8.88 2.38
N LEU A 106 3.53 -9.30 1.53
CA LEU A 106 4.72 -8.52 1.14
C LEU A 106 4.34 -7.21 0.44
N GLY A 107 3.34 -7.23 -0.46
CA GLY A 107 2.83 -6.00 -1.08
C GLY A 107 2.19 -5.05 -0.08
N LEU A 108 1.42 -5.62 0.86
CA LEU A 108 0.80 -4.90 1.96
C LEU A 108 1.84 -4.25 2.89
N ALA A 109 2.88 -5.01 3.26
CA ALA A 109 3.97 -4.55 4.11
C ALA A 109 4.77 -3.39 3.48
N GLY A 110 4.72 -3.21 2.16
CA GLY A 110 5.37 -2.09 1.47
C GLY A 110 4.69 -0.74 1.75
N LEU A 111 3.37 -0.73 1.91
CA LEU A 111 2.60 0.50 2.11
C LEU A 111 2.11 0.69 3.56
N LEU A 112 2.09 -0.38 4.36
CA LEU A 112 1.59 -0.37 5.73
C LEU A 112 2.34 0.62 6.66
N PRO A 113 3.68 0.72 6.63
CA PRO A 113 4.40 1.68 7.46
C PRO A 113 4.06 3.13 7.10
N ALA A 114 3.98 3.44 5.80
CA ALA A 114 3.64 4.77 5.32
C ALA A 114 2.20 5.16 5.71
N TRP A 115 1.28 4.20 5.63
CA TRP A 115 -0.11 4.38 6.06
C TRP A 115 -0.22 4.62 7.57
N LEU A 116 0.49 3.85 8.40
CA LEU A 116 0.51 4.04 9.85
C LEU A 116 1.08 5.40 10.25
N ILE A 117 2.16 5.87 9.62
CA ILE A 117 2.71 7.21 9.86
C ILE A 117 1.68 8.27 9.51
N THR A 118 1.03 8.13 8.36
CA THR A 118 0.00 9.07 7.91
C THR A 118 -1.17 9.11 8.89
N LEU A 119 -1.63 7.96 9.38
CA LEU A 119 -2.69 7.88 10.40
C LEU A 119 -2.26 8.49 11.73
N TYR A 120 -1.04 8.22 12.20
CA TYR A 120 -0.51 8.79 13.44
C TYR A 120 -0.44 10.32 13.39
N ILE A 121 -0.14 10.89 12.22
CA ILE A 121 -0.07 12.34 12.03
C ILE A 121 -1.47 12.95 11.91
N LEU A 122 -2.46 12.20 11.41
CA LEU A 122 -3.83 12.67 11.22
C LEU A 122 -4.74 12.50 12.45
N LEU A 123 -4.29 11.73 13.46
CA LEU A 123 -4.99 11.45 14.72
C LEU A 123 -4.59 12.47 15.79
#